data_AF-A0A212LSN3-F1
#
_entry.id   AF-A0A212LSN3-F1
#
_cell.length_a   1.000
_cell.length_b   1.000
_cell.length_c   1.000
_cell.angle_alpha   90.00
_cell.angle_beta   90.00
_cell.angle_gamma   90.00
#
_symmetry.space_group_name_H-M   'P 1'
#
loop_
_entity.id
_entity.type
_entity.pdbx_description
1 polymer ?
#
loop_
_entity_poly.entity_id
_entity_poly.type
_entity_poly.pdbx_seq_one_letter_code
_entity_poly.pdbx_strand_id
1 'polypeptide(L)' 'MESQYFWTSQDDLEQVVIGNGEILLINKTGESTRIGTTLAEARQKLTELGKAEDFPDFMNDYNW' A
#
# COMPACT_ATOMS: atom_id res chain seq x y z
N MET A 1 3.70 7.85 -19.23
CA MET A 1 2.85 8.03 -18.04
C MET A 1 3.06 6.79 -17.21
N GLU A 2 3.82 6.87 -16.13
CA GLU A 2 3.91 5.76 -15.18
C GLU A 2 2.55 5.64 -14.50
N SER A 3 1.89 4.51 -14.70
CA SER A 3 0.62 4.21 -14.04
C SER A 3 0.87 4.13 -12.54
N GLN A 4 0.47 5.15 -11.81
CA GLN A 4 0.44 5.11 -10.35
C GLN A 4 -0.83 4.35 -9.94
N TYR A 5 -0.65 3.23 -9.27
CA TYR A 5 -1.74 2.49 -8.64
C TYR A 5 -1.81 2.90 -7.18
N PHE A 6 -3.03 3.10 -6.66
CA PHE A 6 -3.23 3.39 -5.25
C PHE A 6 -4.43 2.65 -4.68
N TRP A 7 -4.33 2.32 -3.40
CA TRP A 7 -5.41 1.74 -2.60
C TRP A 7 -5.55 2.53 -1.31
N THR A 8 -6.76 2.94 -0.99
CA THR A 8 -7.08 3.65 0.24
C THR A 8 -7.49 2.66 1.32
N SER A 9 -7.12 2.90 2.58
CA SER A 9 -7.56 2.11 3.71
C SER A 9 -9.08 2.21 3.92
N GLN A 10 -9.69 1.22 4.57
CA GLN A 10 -11.15 1.24 4.85
C GLN A 10 -11.60 2.43 5.71
N ASP A 11 -10.72 2.91 6.59
CA ASP A 11 -10.96 4.07 7.45
C ASP A 11 -10.59 5.41 6.78
N ASP A 12 -10.16 5.36 5.52
CA ASP A 12 -9.70 6.49 4.70
C ASP A 12 -8.45 7.21 5.26
N LEU A 13 -7.83 6.71 6.34
CA LEU A 13 -6.69 7.36 7.03
C LEU A 13 -5.34 7.21 6.32
N GLU A 14 -5.20 6.21 5.46
CA GLU A 14 -3.94 5.87 4.81
C GLU A 14 -4.14 5.38 3.37
N GLN A 15 -3.06 5.40 2.60
CA GLN A 15 -3.04 5.03 1.20
C GLN A 15 -1.78 4.25 0.88
N VAL A 16 -1.92 3.12 0.20
CA VAL A 16 -0.81 2.43 -0.44
C VAL A 16 -0.66 2.97 -1.85
N VAL A 17 0.53 3.43 -2.22
CA VAL A 17 0.84 3.97 -3.54
C VAL A 17 2.00 3.18 -4.15
N ILE A 18 1.85 2.76 -5.40
CA ILE A 18 2.91 2.15 -6.20
C ILE A 18 3.37 3.15 -7.26
N GLY A 19 4.66 3.49 -7.26
CA GLY A 19 5.24 4.41 -8.23
C GLY A 19 6.77 4.40 -8.18
N ASN A 20 7.43 4.72 -9.30
CA ASN A 20 8.89 4.81 -9.42
C ASN A 20 9.65 3.55 -8.92
N GLY A 21 9.04 2.36 -9.03
CA GLY A 21 9.62 1.10 -8.54
C GLY A 21 9.53 0.88 -7.02
N GLU A 22 8.79 1.72 -6.31
CA GLU A 22 8.59 1.63 -4.87
C GLU A 22 7.11 1.50 -4.50
N ILE A 23 6.86 0.91 -3.34
CA ILE A 23 5.54 0.85 -2.71
C ILE A 23 5.59 1.59 -1.39
N LEU A 24 4.75 2.62 -1.27
CA LEU A 24 4.71 3.54 -0.14
C LEU A 24 3.37 3.42 0.59
N LEU A 25 3.40 3.50 1.91
CA LEU A 25 2.24 3.77 2.76
C LEU A 25 2.25 5.25 3.12
N ILE A 26 1.21 5.98 2.77
CA ILE A 26 1.07 7.42 2.99
C ILE A 26 -0.10 7.64 3.94
N ASN A 27 0.09 8.38 5.02
CA ASN A 27 -0.99 8.73 5.95
C ASN A 27 -1.68 10.06 5.56
N LYS A 28 -2.78 10.41 6.24
CA LYS A 28 -3.49 11.70 6.04
C LYS A 28 -2.64 12.96 6.28
N THR A 29 -1.53 12.88 7.01
CA THR A 29 -0.62 14.02 7.21
C THR A 29 0.38 14.17 6.07
N GLY A 30 0.42 13.23 5.13
CA GLY A 30 1.32 13.21 3.98
C GLY A 30 2.67 12.56 4.26
N GLU A 31 2.84 11.93 5.43
CA GLU A 31 4.05 11.16 5.74
C GLU A 31 4.04 9.84 4.99
N SER A 32 5.11 9.59 4.23
CA SER A 32 5.29 8.38 3.44
C SER A 32 6.30 7.43 4.09
N THR A 33 5.92 6.18 4.26
CA THR A 33 6.80 5.09 4.68
C THR A 33 6.95 4.09 3.55
N ARG A 34 8.19 3.77 3.16
CA ARG A 34 8.42 2.70 2.20
C ARG A 34 8.09 1.35 2.83
N ILE A 35 7.17 0.62 2.20
CA ILE A 35 6.73 -0.71 2.65
C ILE A 35 7.19 -1.84 1.74
N GLY A 36 7.78 -1.54 0.58
CA GLY A 36 8.42 -2.56 -0.27
C GLY A 36 8.80 -2.04 -1.65
N THR A 37 9.30 -2.95 -2.48
CA THR A 37 9.48 -2.77 -3.94
C THR A 37 8.67 -3.76 -4.75
N THR A 38 8.19 -4.83 -4.11
CA THR A 38 7.28 -5.81 -4.69
C THR A 38 5.99 -5.90 -3.89
N LEU A 39 4.90 -6.34 -4.53
CA LEU A 39 3.62 -6.55 -3.84
C LEU A 39 3.75 -7.51 -2.65
N ALA A 40 4.56 -8.57 -2.79
CA ALA A 40 4.78 -9.55 -1.73
C ALA A 40 5.42 -8.91 -0.48
N GLU A 41 6.46 -8.10 -0.67
CA GLU A 41 7.11 -7.35 0.42
C GLU A 41 6.15 -6.39 1.10
N ALA A 42 5.38 -5.61 0.31
CA ALA A 42 4.43 -4.65 0.84
C ALA A 42 3.30 -5.32 1.64
N ARG A 43 2.75 -6.44 1.14
CA ARG A 43 1.71 -7.22 1.86
C ARG A 43 2.24 -7.81 3.16
N GLN A 44 3.46 -8.35 3.13
CA GLN A 44 4.12 -8.81 4.35
C GLN A 44 4.30 -7.65 5.33
N LYS A 45 4.74 -6.49 4.85
CA LYS A 45 4.98 -5.33 5.71
C LYS A 45 3.70 -4.79 6.33
N LEU A 46 2.61 -4.71 5.58
CA LEU A 46 1.30 -4.33 6.12
C LEU A 46 0.81 -5.32 7.18
N THR A 47 1.06 -6.61 6.99
CA THR A 47 0.77 -7.64 8.00
C THR A 47 1.59 -7.42 9.28
N GLU A 48 2.89 -7.15 9.16
CA GLU A 48 3.77 -6.83 10.30
C GLU A 48 3.32 -5.56 11.05
N LEU A 49 2.76 -4.59 10.34
CA LEU A 49 2.23 -3.35 10.92
C LEU A 49 0.82 -3.52 11.52
N GLY A 50 0.20 -4.68 11.39
CA GLY A 50 -1.19 -4.91 11.83
C GLY A 50 -2.23 -4.18 10.97
N LYS A 51 -1.85 -3.82 9.72
CA LYS A 51 -2.66 -3.02 8.78
C LYS A 51 -3.24 -3.83 7.63
N ALA A 52 -3.04 -5.14 7.61
CA ALA A 52 -3.52 -6.00 6.53
C ALA A 52 -5.04 -5.93 6.34
N GLU A 53 -5.80 -5.83 7.44
CA GLU A 53 -7.27 -5.73 7.42
C GLU A 53 -7.76 -4.37 6.91
N ASP A 54 -6.94 -3.31 7.05
CA ASP A 54 -7.27 -1.96 6.58
C ASP A 54 -7.22 -1.86 5.05
N PHE A 55 -6.45 -2.74 4.38
CA PHE A 55 -6.24 -2.73 2.93
C PHE A 55 -6.68 -4.04 2.26
N PRO A 56 -7.97 -4.45 2.39
CA PRO A 56 -8.43 -5.73 1.87
C PRO A 56 -8.31 -5.82 0.35
N ASP A 57 -8.53 -4.72 -0.37
CA ASP A 57 -8.40 -4.67 -1.82
C ASP A 57 -6.94 -4.88 -2.25
N PHE A 58 -5.98 -4.21 -1.61
CA PHE A 58 -4.55 -4.39 -1.90
C PHE A 58 -4.04 -5.81 -1.56
N MET A 59 -4.55 -6.40 -0.48
CA MET A 59 -4.19 -7.75 -0.04
C MET A 59 -4.78 -8.83 -0.96
N ASN A 60 -5.99 -8.59 -1.49
CA ASN A 60 -6.71 -9.54 -2.32
C ASN A 60 -6.65 -9.26 -3.82
N ASP A 61 -6.06 -8.14 -4.26
CA ASP A 61 -5.90 -7.83 -5.68
C ASP A 61 -4.98 -8.89 -6.32
N TYR A 62 -5.61 -9.95 -6.81
CA TYR A 62 -5.06 -11.00 -7.63
C TYR A 62 -5.37 -10.60 -9.06
N ASN A 63 -4.65 -9.63 -9.60
CA ASN A 63 -4.71 -9.31 -11.02
C ASN A 63 -3.36 -8.79 -11.48
N TRP A 64 -2.47 -9.71 -11.88
CA TRP A 64 -1.56 -9.57 -13.02
C TRP A 64 -1.27 -10.96 -13.61
#